data_AF-A0A5V6NLJ2-F1
#
_entry.id   AF-A0A5V6NLJ2-F1
#
_cell.length_a   1.000
_cell.length_b   1.000
_cell.length_c   1.000
_cell.angle_alpha   90.00
_cell.angle_beta   90.00
_cell.angle_gamma   90.00
#
_symmetry.space_group_name_H-M   'P 1'
#
loop_
_entity.id
_entity.type
_entity.pdbx_description
1 polymer ?
#
loop_
_entity_poly.entity_id
_entity_poly.type
_entity_poly.pdbx_seq_one_letter_code
_entity_poly.pdbx_strand_id
1 'polypeptide(L)'
;MMLFCLTALPSAKVHAEDRGGFSLGSTRVIYDGSKKEASVTVINSAKNAPFLAQSWVTEYAPGKKQPAMAPFLVTPPLYRQDEGRNMLRIVRTGGQMPSDRESVFWLNVKAVPAMHENLAGKNTLQFAYVLRVKLFYRPAGLSGDASKAGDSLTFSRQGNTLLARNASPYYIT
;
A
#
# COMPACT_ATOMS: atom_id res chain seq x y z
N MET A 1 -17.37 0.64 -67.59
CA MET A 1 -17.86 0.00 -66.35
C MET A 1 -16.67 -0.42 -65.52
N MET A 2 -16.30 0.36 -64.50
CA MET A 2 -15.38 -0.08 -63.45
C MET A 2 -15.73 0.70 -62.18
N LEU A 3 -16.38 0.00 -61.26
CA LEU A 3 -16.98 0.53 -60.04
C LEU A 3 -15.91 0.52 -58.94
N PHE A 4 -15.51 1.69 -58.44
CA PHE A 4 -14.62 1.81 -57.28
C PHE A 4 -15.42 1.54 -56.00
N CYS A 5 -15.12 0.43 -55.32
CA CYS A 5 -15.72 0.08 -54.04
C CYS A 5 -14.82 0.61 -52.90
N LEU A 6 -15.28 1.67 -52.23
CA LEU A 6 -14.58 2.29 -51.10
C LEU A 6 -14.85 1.44 -49.83
N THR A 7 -13.89 0.63 -49.41
CA THR A 7 -14.03 -0.19 -48.19
C THR A 7 -13.70 0.66 -46.95
N ALA A 8 -14.73 1.01 -46.19
CA ALA A 8 -14.57 1.62 -44.87
C ALA A 8 -14.13 0.55 -43.85
N LEU A 9 -12.93 0.70 -43.30
CA LEU A 9 -12.43 -0.13 -42.18
C LEU A 9 -13.18 0.25 -40.90
N PRO A 10 -13.88 -0.67 -40.22
CA PRO A 10 -14.47 -0.37 -38.92
C PRO A 10 -13.35 -0.25 -37.88
N SER A 11 -13.20 0.93 -37.29
CA SER A 11 -12.35 1.14 -36.12
C SER A 11 -12.94 0.38 -34.92
N ALA A 12 -12.34 -0.74 -34.56
CA ALA A 12 -12.68 -1.44 -33.32
C ALA A 12 -12.25 -0.55 -32.12
N LYS A 13 -13.23 0.06 -31.45
CA LYS A 13 -12.99 0.70 -30.15
C LYS A 13 -12.73 -0.41 -29.14
N VAL A 14 -11.47 -0.56 -28.73
CA VAL A 14 -11.12 -1.38 -27.56
C VAL A 14 -11.66 -0.64 -26.34
N HIS A 15 -12.84 -1.04 -25.87
CA HIS A 15 -13.35 -0.61 -24.58
C HIS A 15 -12.59 -1.40 -23.51
N ALA A 16 -11.62 -0.75 -22.86
CA ALA A 16 -11.15 -1.23 -21.58
C ALA A 16 -12.32 -1.09 -20.59
N GLU A 17 -12.97 -2.21 -20.26
CA GLU A 17 -13.91 -2.24 -19.13
C GLU A 17 -13.09 -2.00 -17.85
N ASP A 18 -13.15 -0.79 -17.30
CA ASP A 18 -12.69 -0.54 -15.93
C ASP A 18 -13.66 -1.23 -14.96
N ARG A 19 -13.31 -2.45 -14.56
CA ARG A 19 -14.07 -3.22 -13.57
C ARG A 19 -13.79 -2.77 -12.14
N GLY A 20 -12.96 -1.74 -11.96
CA GLY A 20 -12.54 -1.24 -10.66
C GLY A 20 -11.66 -2.21 -9.89
N GLY A 21 -11.40 -1.91 -8.61
CA GLY A 21 -10.63 -2.78 -7.73
C GLY A 21 -10.42 -2.21 -6.33
N PHE A 22 -9.75 -3.00 -5.49
CA PHE A 22 -9.40 -2.61 -4.12
C PHE A 22 -8.00 -1.97 -4.09
N SER A 23 -7.88 -0.80 -3.47
CA SER A 23 -6.64 -0.03 -3.42
C SER A 23 -6.51 0.75 -2.10
N LEU A 24 -5.30 1.27 -1.86
CA LEU A 24 -5.03 2.22 -0.78
C LEU A 24 -4.88 3.62 -1.38
N GLY A 25 -5.40 4.63 -0.67
CA GLY A 25 -5.30 6.04 -1.05
C GLY A 25 -3.89 6.62 -0.91
N SER A 26 -2.93 5.86 -0.37
CA SER A 26 -1.52 6.24 -0.31
C SER A 26 -0.61 5.03 -0.51
N THR A 27 0.61 5.28 -1.01
CA THR A 27 1.66 4.27 -1.21
C THR A 27 2.58 4.11 0.01
N ARG A 28 2.40 4.98 1.02
CA ARG A 28 3.06 4.96 2.32
C ARG A 28 2.22 5.72 3.34
N VAL A 29 2.44 5.46 4.62
CA VAL A 29 1.80 6.17 5.73
C VAL A 29 2.89 6.76 6.62
N ILE A 30 2.74 8.04 6.98
CA ILE A 30 3.59 8.69 7.98
C ILE A 30 2.78 8.77 9.28
N TYR A 31 3.27 8.12 10.33
CA TYR A 31 2.81 8.28 11.68
C TYR A 31 3.66 9.35 12.36
N ASP A 32 3.10 10.54 12.52
CA ASP A 32 3.72 11.63 13.28
C ASP A 32 3.67 11.30 14.78
N GLY A 33 4.83 11.21 15.42
CA GLY A 33 4.98 10.86 16.83
C GLY A 33 4.39 11.89 17.80
N SER A 34 4.06 13.10 17.33
CA SER A 34 3.30 14.10 18.09
C SER A 34 1.77 13.84 18.07
N LYS A 35 1.29 12.91 17.24
CA LYS A 35 -0.12 12.59 17.05
C LYS A 35 -0.50 11.28 17.72
N LYS A 36 -1.78 11.18 18.07
CA LYS A 36 -2.38 9.98 18.69
C LYS A 36 -2.66 8.87 17.68
N GLU A 37 -2.84 9.22 16.41
CA GLU A 37 -3.14 8.28 15.34
C GLU A 37 -2.67 8.81 13.99
N ALA A 38 -2.54 7.88 13.04
CA ALA A 38 -2.43 8.15 11.62
C ALA A 38 -3.60 7.50 10.88
N SER A 39 -3.87 7.91 9.64
CA SER A 39 -4.96 7.36 8.86
C SER A 39 -4.55 7.04 7.42
N VAL A 40 -5.18 6.03 6.83
CA VAL A 40 -5.12 5.75 5.40
C VAL A 40 -6.49 5.38 4.87
N THR A 41 -6.81 5.80 3.66
CA THR A 41 -8.06 5.42 3.00
C THR A 41 -7.90 4.10 2.25
N VAL A 42 -8.85 3.21 2.40
CA VAL A 42 -9.10 2.06 1.53
C VAL A 42 -10.17 2.45 0.52
N ILE A 43 -9.99 2.08 -0.73
CA ILE A 43 -10.90 2.41 -1.83
C ILE A 43 -11.26 1.12 -2.55
N ASN A 44 -12.56 0.86 -2.71
CA ASN A 44 -13.07 -0.15 -3.63
C ASN A 44 -13.87 0.56 -4.73
N SER A 45 -13.35 0.57 -5.96
CA SER A 45 -14.04 1.14 -7.12
C SER A 45 -14.87 0.12 -7.90
N ALA A 46 -14.87 -1.16 -7.49
CA ALA A 46 -15.59 -2.21 -8.19
C ALA A 46 -17.08 -2.24 -7.78
N LYS A 47 -17.98 -2.15 -8.77
CA LYS A 47 -19.43 -2.20 -8.57
C LYS A 47 -19.88 -3.63 -8.26
N ASN A 48 -20.76 -3.78 -7.26
CA ASN A 48 -21.32 -5.08 -6.85
C ASN A 48 -20.27 -6.17 -6.54
N ALA A 49 -19.05 -5.75 -6.17
CA ALA A 49 -17.94 -6.65 -5.86
C ALA A 49 -17.35 -6.27 -4.50
N PRO A 50 -17.99 -6.69 -3.39
CA PRO A 50 -17.50 -6.39 -2.05
C PRO A 50 -16.28 -7.25 -1.70
N PHE A 51 -15.43 -6.69 -0.84
CA PHE A 51 -14.28 -7.39 -0.27
C PHE A 51 -14.43 -7.53 1.24
N LEU A 52 -13.94 -8.62 1.82
CA LEU A 52 -13.60 -8.66 3.24
C LEU A 52 -12.18 -8.09 3.39
N ALA A 53 -12.07 -6.98 4.10
CA ALA A 53 -10.82 -6.26 4.33
C ALA A 53 -10.30 -6.55 5.73
N GLN A 54 -9.07 -7.08 5.84
CA GLN A 54 -8.37 -7.31 7.11
C GLN A 54 -7.10 -6.46 7.16
N SER A 55 -6.86 -5.74 8.25
CA SER A 55 -5.76 -4.78 8.35
C SER A 55 -4.92 -5.00 9.61
N TRP A 56 -3.59 -4.97 9.47
CA TRP A 56 -2.65 -5.12 10.59
C TRP A 56 -1.28 -4.51 10.27
N VAL A 57 -0.45 -4.30 11.30
CA VAL A 57 0.92 -3.80 11.14
C VAL A 57 1.93 -4.85 11.58
N THR A 58 2.98 -5.04 10.78
CA THR A 58 4.10 -5.92 11.11
C THR A 58 5.42 -5.17 11.15
N GLU A 59 6.42 -5.76 11.79
CA GLU A 59 7.80 -5.28 11.73
C GLU A 59 8.32 -5.19 10.29
N TYR A 60 9.23 -4.26 10.05
CA TYR A 60 9.98 -4.20 8.80
C TYR A 60 11.11 -5.23 8.82
N ALA A 61 10.82 -6.44 8.33
CA ALA A 61 11.80 -7.50 8.16
C ALA A 61 11.86 -7.96 6.69
N PRO A 62 12.61 -7.26 5.82
CA PRO A 62 12.79 -7.67 4.43
C PRO A 62 13.25 -9.12 4.31
N GLY A 63 12.66 -9.88 3.37
CA GLY A 63 12.99 -11.30 3.17
C GLY A 63 12.28 -12.28 4.11
N LYS A 64 11.68 -11.82 5.23
CA LYS A 64 10.90 -12.68 6.12
C LYS A 64 9.47 -12.82 5.60
N LYS A 65 9.03 -14.06 5.33
CA LYS A 65 7.67 -14.35 4.82
C LYS A 65 6.56 -13.88 5.77
N GLN A 66 6.77 -14.05 7.07
CA GLN A 66 5.82 -13.66 8.13
C GLN A 66 6.56 -12.90 9.23
N PRO A 67 6.68 -11.57 9.12
CA PRO A 67 7.24 -10.74 10.19
C PRO A 67 6.32 -10.72 11.42
N ALA A 68 6.89 -10.44 12.60
CA ALA A 68 6.11 -10.34 13.82
C ALA A 68 5.18 -9.11 13.79
N MET A 69 4.15 -9.13 14.63
CA MET A 69 3.26 -7.98 14.79
C MET A 69 4.03 -6.80 15.39
N ALA A 70 3.80 -5.60 14.86
CA ALA A 70 4.34 -4.37 15.40
C ALA A 70 3.42 -3.80 16.49
N PRO A 71 3.89 -2.88 17.36
CA PRO A 71 3.09 -2.28 18.42
C PRO A 71 2.13 -1.19 17.89
N PHE A 72 1.29 -1.56 16.93
CA PHE A 72 0.25 -0.72 16.35
C PHE A 72 -1.06 -1.51 16.20
N LEU A 73 -2.17 -0.85 16.49
CA LEU A 73 -3.52 -1.33 16.24
C LEU A 73 -4.07 -0.63 15.00
N VAL A 74 -4.74 -1.37 14.12
CA VAL A 74 -5.49 -0.82 12.98
C VAL A 74 -6.97 -1.00 13.22
N THR A 75 -7.75 0.05 13.03
CA THR A 75 -9.22 0.03 13.22
C THR A 75 -9.93 0.56 11.98
N PRO A 76 -10.95 -0.16 11.46
CA PRO A 76 -11.34 -1.52 11.86
C PRO A 76 -10.30 -2.59 11.43
N PRO A 77 -10.06 -3.63 12.25
CA PRO A 77 -9.10 -4.70 11.92
C PRO A 77 -9.67 -5.70 10.91
N LEU A 78 -11.00 -5.84 10.84
CA LEU A 78 -11.73 -6.69 9.90
C LEU A 78 -13.09 -6.07 9.61
N TYR A 79 -13.45 -5.92 8.34
CA TYR A 79 -14.74 -5.35 7.94
C TYR A 79 -15.06 -5.69 6.48
N ARG A 80 -16.35 -5.60 6.13
CA ARG A 80 -16.79 -5.68 4.73
C ARG A 80 -16.63 -4.31 4.07
N GLN A 81 -15.97 -4.29 2.92
CA GLN A 81 -15.79 -3.14 2.04
C GLN A 81 -16.65 -3.30 0.79
N ASP A 82 -17.80 -2.65 0.76
CA ASP A 82 -18.59 -2.47 -0.46
C ASP A 82 -17.94 -1.37 -1.34
N GLU A 83 -18.61 -0.98 -2.43
CA GLU A 83 -18.15 0.11 -3.30
C GLU A 83 -17.99 1.42 -2.50
N GLY A 84 -16.89 2.14 -2.70
CA GLY A 84 -16.63 3.44 -2.08
C GLY A 84 -15.32 3.49 -1.29
N ARG A 85 -15.31 4.31 -0.24
CA ARG A 85 -14.10 4.62 0.55
C ARG A 85 -14.34 4.32 2.02
N ASN A 86 -13.36 3.71 2.68
CA ASN A 86 -13.33 3.58 4.13
C ASN A 86 -11.98 4.05 4.69
N MET A 87 -11.97 4.58 5.90
CA MET A 87 -10.78 5.10 6.53
C MET A 87 -10.29 4.15 7.63
N LEU A 88 -9.05 3.68 7.49
CA LEU A 88 -8.35 2.96 8.53
C LEU A 88 -7.64 3.95 9.46
N ARG A 89 -7.80 3.75 10.76
CA ARG A 89 -7.05 4.45 11.81
C ARG A 89 -5.96 3.55 12.34
N ILE A 90 -4.78 4.10 12.53
CA ILE A 90 -3.59 3.40 13.01
C ILE A 90 -3.18 4.08 14.31
N VAL A 91 -3.20 3.33 15.40
CA VAL A 91 -2.88 3.81 16.75
C VAL A 91 -1.68 3.04 17.27
N ARG A 92 -0.66 3.74 17.77
CA ARG A 92 0.47 3.08 18.44
C ARG A 92 0.02 2.56 19.80
N THR A 93 0.30 1.29 20.09
CA THR A 93 -0.09 0.62 21.35
C THR A 93 1.05 0.51 22.35
N GLY A 94 2.26 0.96 21.99
CA GLY A 94 3.43 0.98 22.87
C GLY A 94 4.73 0.77 22.11
N GLY A 95 5.63 -0.02 22.69
CA GLY A 95 6.96 -0.29 22.17
C GLY A 95 7.93 0.87 22.36
N GLN A 96 9.23 0.58 22.39
CA GLN A 96 10.27 1.60 22.35
C GLN A 96 10.74 1.78 20.91
N MET A 97 10.81 3.04 20.47
CA MET A 97 11.30 3.41 19.15
C MET A 97 12.34 4.51 19.33
N PRO A 98 13.41 4.53 18.52
CA PRO A 98 14.39 5.61 18.53
C PRO A 98 13.71 6.99 18.43
N SER A 99 14.19 7.95 19.22
CA SER A 99 13.73 9.35 19.17
C SER A 99 14.52 10.22 18.20
N ASP A 100 15.66 9.71 17.71
CA ASP A 100 16.62 10.43 16.87
C ASP A 100 16.49 10.11 15.37
N ARG A 101 15.62 9.15 14.99
CA ARG A 101 15.42 8.72 13.59
C ARG A 101 14.07 8.07 13.35
N GLU A 102 13.66 7.99 12.09
CA GLU A 102 12.47 7.25 11.70
C GLU A 102 12.59 5.75 11.97
N SER A 103 11.46 5.13 12.32
CA SER A 103 11.31 3.67 12.37
C SER A 103 10.36 3.21 11.26
N VAL A 104 10.63 2.06 10.66
CA VAL A 104 9.82 1.53 9.54
C VAL A 104 9.09 0.27 9.96
N PHE A 105 7.84 0.18 9.51
CA PHE A 105 6.95 -0.95 9.65
C PHE A 105 6.23 -1.21 8.33
N TRP A 106 5.50 -2.32 8.27
CA TRP A 106 4.60 -2.63 7.15
C TRP A 106 3.16 -2.53 7.61
N LEU A 107 2.39 -1.65 6.97
CA LEU A 107 0.94 -1.74 7.00
C LEU A 107 0.51 -2.76 5.95
N ASN A 108 -0.27 -3.75 6.38
CA ASN A 108 -0.81 -4.80 5.53
C ASN A 108 -2.34 -4.66 5.51
N VAL A 109 -2.92 -4.65 4.32
CA VAL A 109 -4.37 -4.68 4.11
C VAL A 109 -4.69 -5.81 3.14
N LYS A 110 -5.25 -6.90 3.67
CA LYS A 110 -5.69 -8.06 2.90
C LYS A 110 -7.10 -7.83 2.38
N ALA A 111 -7.28 -7.96 1.08
CA ALA A 111 -8.57 -7.96 0.42
C ALA A 111 -8.92 -9.39 0.00
N VAL A 112 -10.03 -9.90 0.52
CA VAL A 112 -10.60 -11.20 0.12
C VAL A 112 -11.89 -10.92 -0.65
N PRO A 113 -11.95 -11.22 -1.96
CA PRO A 113 -13.16 -10.98 -2.75
C PRO A 113 -14.30 -11.88 -2.26
N ALA A 114 -15.54 -11.37 -2.31
CA ALA A 114 -16.71 -12.21 -2.10
C ALA A 114 -16.85 -13.25 -3.23
N MET A 115 -17.36 -14.43 -2.89
CA MET A 115 -17.73 -15.42 -3.90
C MET A 115 -19.06 -15.04 -4.54
N HIS A 116 -19.11 -15.04 -5.87
CA HIS A 116 -20.36 -14.88 -6.58
C HIS A 116 -21.11 -16.21 -6.68
N GLU A 117 -22.42 -16.20 -6.47
CA GLU A 117 -23.27 -17.41 -6.51
C GLU A 117 -23.21 -18.13 -7.86
N ASN A 118 -23.02 -17.39 -8.96
CA ASN A 118 -22.87 -17.94 -10.32
C ASN A 118 -21.55 -18.75 -10.54
N LEU A 119 -20.64 -18.71 -9.56
CA LEU A 119 -19.41 -19.51 -9.51
C LEU A 119 -19.55 -20.72 -8.56
N ALA A 120 -20.65 -20.85 -7.83
CA ALA A 120 -20.90 -22.00 -6.96
C ALA A 120 -20.97 -23.29 -7.79
N GLY A 121 -20.26 -24.34 -7.35
CA GLY A 121 -20.18 -25.62 -8.05
C GLY A 121 -19.28 -25.62 -9.30
N LYS A 122 -18.58 -24.52 -9.62
CA LYS A 122 -17.61 -24.45 -10.71
C LYS A 122 -16.18 -24.49 -10.17
N ASN A 123 -15.28 -25.09 -10.93
CA ASN A 123 -13.84 -25.03 -10.67
C ASN A 123 -13.34 -23.62 -10.99
N THR A 124 -13.10 -22.82 -9.96
CA THR A 124 -12.62 -21.44 -10.10
C THR A 124 -11.40 -21.21 -9.23
N LEU A 125 -10.47 -20.39 -9.73
CA LEU A 125 -9.33 -19.90 -8.97
C LEU A 125 -9.62 -18.48 -8.52
N GLN A 126 -9.56 -18.24 -7.22
CA GLN A 126 -9.75 -16.91 -6.63
C GLN A 126 -8.50 -16.47 -5.89
N PHE A 127 -8.15 -15.21 -6.04
CA PHE A 127 -6.98 -14.61 -5.39
C PHE A 127 -7.43 -13.63 -4.30
N ALA A 128 -6.97 -13.87 -3.08
CA ALA A 128 -6.89 -12.83 -2.08
C ALA A 128 -5.50 -12.18 -2.18
N TYR A 129 -5.43 -10.86 -2.09
CA TYR A 129 -4.17 -10.13 -2.15
C TYR A 129 -3.96 -9.28 -0.90
N VAL A 130 -2.70 -9.11 -0.54
CA VAL A 130 -2.29 -8.25 0.58
C VAL A 130 -1.59 -7.03 -0.01
N LEU A 131 -2.24 -5.87 0.11
CA LEU A 131 -1.60 -4.59 -0.17
C LEU A 131 -0.68 -4.26 1.00
N ARG A 132 0.59 -4.03 0.69
CA ARG A 132 1.63 -3.74 1.67
C ARG A 132 2.27 -2.40 1.37
N VAL A 133 2.20 -1.49 2.34
CA VAL A 133 2.81 -0.16 2.24
C VAL A 133 3.65 0.13 3.48
N LYS A 134 4.72 0.92 3.30
CA LYS A 134 5.58 1.31 4.43
C LYS A 134 4.80 2.24 5.37
N LEU A 135 4.87 1.94 6.67
CA LEU A 135 4.44 2.82 7.75
C LEU A 135 5.69 3.36 8.42
N PHE A 136 5.91 4.66 8.31
CA PHE A 136 7.05 5.35 8.94
C PHE A 136 6.58 5.98 10.24
N TYR A 137 7.15 5.56 11.37
CA TYR A 137 7.03 6.32 12.61
C TYR A 137 8.09 7.41 12.62
N ARG A 138 7.64 8.66 12.71
CA ARG A 138 8.48 9.85 12.73
C ARG A 138 8.41 10.50 14.11
N PRO A 139 9.43 10.34 14.96
CA PRO A 139 9.50 11.04 16.25
C PRO A 139 9.27 12.54 16.13
N ALA A 140 8.68 13.13 17.15
CA ALA A 140 8.55 14.59 17.26
C ALA A 140 9.94 15.23 17.42
N GLY A 141 10.15 16.39 16.80
CA GLY A 141 11.40 17.16 16.94
C GLY A 141 12.57 16.66 16.10
N LEU A 142 12.34 15.76 15.14
CA LEU A 142 13.36 15.39 14.16
C LEU A 142 13.84 16.61 13.36
N SER A 143 15.16 16.80 13.33
CA SER A 143 15.79 17.90 12.62
C SER A 143 15.78 17.69 11.10
N GLY A 144 15.77 18.80 10.36
CA GLY A 144 15.84 18.80 8.90
C GLY A 144 14.50 18.49 8.22
N ASP A 145 14.51 18.50 6.90
CA ASP A 145 13.33 18.31 6.06
C ASP A 145 13.39 16.94 5.39
N ALA A 146 12.36 16.11 5.59
CA ALA A 146 12.26 14.80 4.98
C ALA A 146 12.30 14.84 3.44
N SER A 147 11.82 15.92 2.82
CA SER A 147 11.86 16.09 1.37
C SER A 147 13.27 16.31 0.82
N LYS A 148 14.18 16.83 1.65
CA LYS A 148 15.59 17.09 1.32
C LYS A 148 16.54 16.00 1.81
N ALA A 149 16.02 14.95 2.45
CA ALA A 149 16.84 13.84 2.95
C ALA A 149 17.69 13.21 1.84
N GLY A 150 17.17 13.16 0.61
CA GLY A 150 17.89 12.67 -0.58
C GLY A 150 19.22 13.39 -0.83
N ASP A 151 19.31 14.68 -0.54
CA ASP A 151 20.51 15.49 -0.77
C ASP A 151 21.67 15.09 0.16
N SER A 152 21.36 14.44 1.29
CA SER A 152 22.36 13.95 2.24
C SER A 152 22.96 12.58 1.84
N LEU A 153 22.47 11.98 0.75
CA LEU A 153 22.90 10.67 0.32
C LEU A 153 24.29 10.77 -0.32
N THR A 154 25.25 10.03 0.23
CA THR A 154 26.61 9.98 -0.29
C THR A 154 26.90 8.59 -0.82
N PHE A 155 27.63 8.52 -1.94
CA PHE A 155 27.98 7.25 -2.56
C PHE A 155 29.50 7.08 -2.57
N SER A 156 29.96 5.88 -2.25
CA SER A 156 31.37 5.50 -2.33
C SER A 156 31.49 4.12 -2.95
N ARG A 157 32.53 3.91 -3.75
CA ARG A 157 32.80 2.61 -4.35
C ARG A 157 33.86 1.87 -3.55
N GLN A 158 33.57 0.63 -3.17
CA GLN A 158 34.50 -0.27 -2.50
C GLN A 158 34.63 -1.54 -3.36
N GLY A 159 35.69 -1.61 -4.17
CA GLY A 159 35.86 -2.66 -5.17
C GLY A 159 34.73 -2.67 -6.20
N ASN A 160 33.95 -3.76 -6.22
CA ASN A 160 32.77 -3.93 -7.08
C ASN A 160 31.44 -3.58 -6.40
N THR A 161 31.47 -3.05 -5.18
CA THR A 161 30.27 -2.65 -4.44
C THR A 161 30.13 -1.14 -4.43
N LEU A 162 28.91 -0.65 -4.70
CA LEU A 162 28.53 0.74 -4.47
C LEU A 162 27.86 0.85 -3.10
N LEU A 163 28.47 1.59 -2.18
CA LEU A 163 27.93 1.86 -0.85
C LEU A 163 27.20 3.20 -0.86
N ALA A 164 25.91 3.18 -0.54
CA ALA A 164 25.11 4.38 -0.29
C ALA A 164 25.03 4.65 1.22
N ARG A 165 25.43 5.84 1.65
CA ARG A 165 25.41 6.28 3.05
C ARG A 165 24.40 7.41 3.21
N ASN A 166 23.36 7.15 4.00
CA ASN A 166 22.35 8.12 4.42
C ASN A 166 22.74 8.72 5.78
N ALA A 167 23.04 10.02 5.82
CA ALA A 167 23.35 10.72 7.06
C ALA A 167 22.12 11.37 7.72
N SER A 168 20.98 11.40 7.04
CA SER A 168 19.74 11.96 7.56
C SER A 168 19.02 10.98 8.51
N PRO A 169 18.15 11.50 9.40
CA PRO A 169 17.31 10.66 10.26
C PRO A 169 16.10 10.05 9.53
N TYR A 170 15.94 10.31 8.23
CA TYR A 170 14.79 9.90 7.43
C TYR A 170 15.12 8.70 6.56
N TYR A 171 14.13 7.83 6.32
CA TYR A 171 14.29 6.74 5.36
C TYR A 171 14.20 7.24 3.92
N ILE A 172 15.24 6.98 3.14
CA ILE A 172 15.29 7.23 1.70
C ILE A 172 14.96 5.90 1.00
N THR A 173 14.03 5.93 0.05
CA THR A 173 13.61 4.76 -0.76
C THR A 173 13.78 5.06 -2.22
#